data_AF-A0A920TT29-F1
#
_entry.id   AF-A0A920TT29-F1
#
_cell.length_a   1.000
_cell.length_b   1.000
_cell.length_c   1.000
_cell.angle_alpha   90.00
_cell.angle_beta   90.00
_cell.angle_gamma   90.00
#
_symmetry.space_group_name_H-M   'P 1'
#
loop_
_entity.id
_entity.type
_entity.pdbx_description
1 polymer ?
#
loop_
_entity_poly.entity_id
_entity_poly.type
_entity_poly.pdbx_seq_one_letter_code
_entity_poly.pdbx_strand_id
1 'polypeptide(L)'
;MVDIPRSIIGNKVALLFSKAATGAIKISFRSSGQLDVNQLARQFGGGGHMKASGAMLEGPLERAIEKVLMAAREMIARDLLKS
;
A
#
# COMPACT_ATOMS: atom_id res chain seq x y z
N MET A 1 -9.07 10.91 2.41
CA MET A 1 -8.29 11.24 3.62
C MET A 1 -8.10 9.93 4.38
N VAL A 2 -6.85 9.49 4.60
CA VAL A 2 -6.52 8.26 5.34
C VAL A 2 -5.41 8.60 6.32
N ASP A 3 -5.82 9.20 7.44
CA ASP A 3 -4.88 9.67 8.47
C ASP A 3 -4.95 8.83 9.75
N ILE A 4 -6.00 8.02 9.93
CA ILE A 4 -6.20 7.22 11.16
C ILE A 4 -5.11 6.14 11.37
N PRO A 5 -4.64 5.38 10.36
CA PRO A 5 -3.65 4.33 10.63
C PRO A 5 -2.22 4.84 10.85
N ARG A 6 -1.92 6.13 10.56
CA ARG A 6 -0.57 6.69 10.73
C ARG A 6 -0.19 6.89 12.20
N SER A 7 -1.17 7.01 13.09
CA SER A 7 -0.96 7.30 14.52
C SER A 7 -0.55 6.08 15.36
N ILE A 8 -0.44 4.89 14.77
CA ILE A 8 0.02 3.68 15.47
C ILE A 8 1.55 3.68 15.51
N ILE A 9 2.12 3.89 16.71
CA ILE A 9 3.57 3.85 16.94
C ILE A 9 4.13 2.49 16.49
N GLY A 10 5.15 2.49 15.64
CA GLY A 10 5.77 1.28 15.09
C GLY A 10 5.22 0.82 13.72
N ASN A 11 4.21 1.48 13.15
CA ASN A 11 3.78 1.13 11.79
C ASN A 11 4.83 1.62 10.75
N LYS A 12 5.28 0.74 9.85
CA LYS A 12 6.12 1.12 8.70
C LYS A 12 5.28 1.55 7.49
N VAL A 13 4.13 0.88 7.30
CA VAL A 13 3.22 1.13 6.19
C VAL A 13 1.77 0.96 6.63
N ALA A 14 0.89 1.77 6.06
CA ALA A 14 -0.55 1.68 6.18
C ALA A 14 -1.18 1.51 4.79
N LEU A 15 -2.15 0.60 4.71
CA LEU A 15 -2.86 0.24 3.50
C LEU A 15 -4.36 0.47 3.72
N LEU A 16 -5.03 1.18 2.81
CA LEU A 16 -6.49 1.23 2.77
C LEU A 16 -6.98 0.67 1.45
N PHE A 17 -7.93 -0.26 1.53
CA PHE A 17 -8.67 -0.79 0.40
C PHE A 17 -10.08 -0.23 0.42
N SER A 18 -10.55 0.29 -0.70
CA SER A 18 -11.92 0.76 -0.86
C SER A 18 -12.45 0.42 -2.24
N LYS A 19 -13.77 0.18 -2.35
CA LYS A 19 -14.42 -0.06 -3.62
C LYS A 19 -14.71 1.28 -4.31
N ALA A 20 -14.24 1.43 -5.55
CA ALA A 20 -14.55 2.58 -6.39
C ALA A 20 -15.94 2.42 -7.02
N ALA A 21 -16.51 3.53 -7.51
CA ALA A 21 -17.78 3.52 -8.23
C ALA A 21 -17.77 2.61 -9.47
N THR A 22 -16.60 2.41 -10.08
CA THR A 22 -16.41 1.51 -11.23
C THR A 22 -16.46 0.03 -10.86
N GLY A 23 -16.50 -0.31 -9.56
CA GLY A 23 -16.41 -1.68 -9.07
C GLY A 23 -14.99 -2.14 -8.76
N ALA A 24 -13.98 -1.45 -9.28
CA ALA A 24 -12.57 -1.73 -9.01
C ALA A 24 -12.19 -1.40 -7.55
N ILE A 25 -11.09 -1.98 -7.09
CA ILE A 25 -10.55 -1.78 -5.75
C ILE A 25 -9.47 -0.73 -5.79
N LYS A 26 -9.73 0.41 -5.16
CA LYS A 26 -8.75 1.46 -4.92
C LYS A 26 -7.91 1.10 -3.70
N ILE A 27 -6.60 1.17 -3.84
CA ILE A 27 -5.64 0.95 -2.76
C ILE A 27 -4.88 2.24 -2.52
N SER A 28 -4.85 2.68 -1.27
CA SER A 28 -4.05 3.83 -0.83
C SER A 28 -2.91 3.35 0.07
N PHE A 29 -1.69 3.73 -0.27
CA PHE A 29 -0.49 3.41 0.48
C PHE A 29 0.03 4.65 1.21
N ARG A 30 0.41 4.47 2.48
CA ARG A 30 1.02 5.50 3.31
C ARG A 30 2.22 4.92 4.06
N SER A 31 3.36 5.58 3.96
CA SER A 31 4.54 5.25 4.77
C SER A 31 4.64 6.19 5.96
N SER A 32 4.98 5.66 7.13
CA SER A 32 5.26 6.47 8.33
C SER A 32 6.77 6.73 8.52
N GLY A 33 7.63 6.16 7.65
CA GLY A 33 9.09 6.29 7.73
C GLY A 33 9.74 6.54 6.36
N GLN A 34 10.87 5.86 6.11
CA GLN A 34 11.63 5.96 4.86
C GLN A 34 11.24 4.92 3.80
N LEU A 35 10.31 4.02 4.12
CA LEU A 35 9.83 3.00 3.19
C LEU A 35 9.14 3.66 2.00
N ASP A 36 9.66 3.42 0.79
CA ASP A 36 9.14 3.98 -0.46
C ASP A 36 7.91 3.21 -0.94
N VAL A 37 6.72 3.70 -0.60
CA VAL A 37 5.46 3.09 -1.04
C VAL A 37 5.12 3.36 -2.50
N ASN A 38 5.83 4.26 -3.18
CA ASN A 38 5.65 4.43 -4.62
C ASN A 38 6.12 3.19 -5.39
N GLN A 39 7.19 2.53 -4.92
CA GLN A 39 7.66 1.27 -5.49
C GLN A 39 6.59 0.17 -5.38
N LEU A 40 5.92 0.08 -4.23
CA LEU A 40 4.80 -0.85 -4.06
C LEU A 40 3.65 -0.54 -5.01
N ALA A 41 3.26 0.74 -5.12
CA ALA A 41 2.17 1.16 -6.00
C ALA A 41 2.44 0.83 -7.47
N ARG A 42 3.68 1.03 -7.93
CA ARG A 42 4.09 0.77 -9.32
C ARG A 42 3.98 -0.71 -9.70
N GLN A 43 4.15 -1.65 -8.77
CA GLN A 43 3.94 -3.08 -9.03
C GLN A 43 2.50 -3.41 -9.43
N PHE A 44 1.56 -2.55 -9.04
CA PHE A 44 0.13 -2.69 -9.31
C PHE A 44 -0.38 -1.68 -10.36
N GLY A 45 0.53 -1.14 -11.19
CA GLY A 45 0.18 -0.17 -12.23
C GLY A 45 -0.22 1.21 -11.69
N GLY A 46 0.01 1.46 -10.41
CA GLY A 46 -0.26 2.73 -9.74
C GLY A 46 0.95 3.66 -9.67
N GLY A 47 0.89 4.63 -8.76
CA GLY A 47 1.98 5.57 -8.53
C GLY A 47 1.65 6.65 -7.50
N GLY A 48 2.57 7.60 -7.36
CA GLY A 48 2.46 8.76 -6.47
C GLY A 48 3.81 9.17 -5.92
N HIS A 49 3.82 9.58 -4.65
CA HIS A 49 5.01 9.99 -3.93
C HIS A 49 5.56 8.88 -3.03
N MET A 50 6.83 9.00 -2.66
CA MET A 50 7.55 8.04 -1.82
C MET A 50 6.80 7.67 -0.53
N LYS A 51 6.14 8.63 0.12
CA LYS A 51 5.40 8.41 1.37
C LYS A 51 3.89 8.19 1.19
N ALA A 52 3.40 8.38 -0.03
CA ALA A 52 1.98 8.53 -0.32
C ALA A 52 1.69 8.20 -1.79
N SER A 53 1.17 7.00 -2.03
CA SER A 53 0.89 6.50 -3.39
C SER A 53 -0.43 5.71 -3.41
N GLY A 54 -0.86 5.28 -4.59
CA GLY A 54 -2.05 4.44 -4.72
C GLY A 54 -2.05 3.62 -6.01
N ALA A 55 -2.91 2.61 -6.04
CA ALA A 55 -3.14 1.74 -7.20
C ALA A 55 -4.64 1.40 -7.31
N MET A 56 -5.03 0.88 -8.47
CA MET A 56 -6.40 0.43 -8.73
C MET A 56 -6.34 -0.96 -9.34
N LEU A 57 -7.02 -1.92 -8.71
CA LEU A 57 -7.04 -3.31 -9.16
C LEU A 57 -8.46 -3.73 -9.51
N GLU A 58 -8.60 -4.45 -10.61
CA GLU A 58 -9.85 -5.08 -11.00
C GLU A 58 -10.05 -6.41 -10.27
N GLY A 59 -11.33 -6.78 -10.07
CA GLY A 59 -11.73 -8.04 -9.46
C GLY A 59 -12.05 -7.97 -7.95
N PRO A 60 -12.15 -9.13 -7.28
CA PRO A 60 -12.59 -9.22 -5.89
C PRO A 60 -11.64 -8.52 -4.90
N LEU A 61 -12.21 -7.94 -3.85
CA LEU A 61 -11.48 -7.29 -2.77
C LEU A 61 -10.47 -8.22 -2.10
N GLU A 62 -10.85 -9.49 -1.90
CA GLU A 62 -10.05 -10.50 -1.24
C GLU A 62 -8.74 -10.75 -2.01
N ARG A 63 -8.83 -10.83 -3.35
CA ARG A 63 -7.65 -10.99 -4.21
C ARG A 63 -6.76 -9.75 -4.18
N ALA A 64 -7.35 -8.56 -4.12
CA ALA A 64 -6.57 -7.32 -4.00
C ALA A 64 -5.82 -7.27 -2.67
N ILE A 65 -6.48 -7.65 -1.56
CA ILE A 65 -5.87 -7.72 -0.23
C ILE A 65 -4.71 -8.72 -0.22
N GLU A 66 -4.93 -9.94 -0.71
CA GLU A 66 -3.91 -11.00 -0.73
C GLU A 66 -2.65 -10.56 -1.51
N LYS A 67 -2.82 -10.10 -2.76
CA LYS A 67 -1.70 -9.67 -3.62
C LYS A 67 -0.92 -8.52 -3.01
N VAL A 68 -1.63 -7.51 -2.49
CA VAL A 68 -0.98 -6.32 -1.94
C VAL A 68 -0.28 -6.63 -0.61
N LEU A 69 -0.87 -7.46 0.25
CA LEU A 69 -0.23 -7.87 1.51
C LEU A 69 1.03 -8.69 1.27
N MET A 70 1.03 -9.59 0.29
CA MET A 70 2.23 -10.36 -0.08
C MET A 70 3.37 -9.42 -0.50
N ALA A 71 3.11 -8.52 -1.45
CA ALA A 71 4.10 -7.55 -1.93
C ALA A 71 4.58 -6.59 -0.82
N ALA A 72 3.68 -6.12 0.04
CA ALA A 72 4.03 -5.25 1.16
C ALA A 72 4.93 -5.96 2.18
N ARG A 73 4.65 -7.24 2.50
CA ARG A 73 5.48 -8.05 3.41
C ARG A 73 6.88 -8.25 2.84
N GLU A 74 7.01 -8.60 1.57
CA GLU A 74 8.31 -8.73 0.92
C GLU A 74 9.11 -7.43 0.96
N MET A 75 8.44 -6.30 0.67
CA MET A 75 9.08 -4.99 0.69
C MET A 75 9.60 -4.65 2.09
N ILE A 76 8.82 -4.92 3.14
CA ILE A 76 9.21 -4.71 4.54
C ILE A 76 10.38 -5.63 4.93
N ALA A 77 10.36 -6.90 4.53
CA ALA A 77 11.44 -7.84 4.81
C ALA A 77 12.77 -7.37 4.18
N ARG A 78 12.73 -6.89 2.93
CA ARG A 78 13.92 -6.33 2.25
C ARG A 78 14.45 -5.06 2.91
N ASP A 79 13.56 -4.23 3.45
CA ASP A 79 13.93 -3.02 4.20
C ASP A 79 14.63 -3.35 5.53
N LEU A 80 14.15 -4.37 6.25
CA LEU A 80 14.76 -4.84 7.50
C LEU A 80 16.16 -5.44 7.30
N LEU A 81 16.41 -6.11 6.16
CA LEU A 81 17.74 -6.68 5.84
C LEU A 81 18.78 -5.62 5.46
N LYS A 82 18.35 -4.39 5.15
CA LYS A 82 19.23 -3.28 4.76
C LYS A 82 19.49 -2.28 5.89
N SER A 83 18.85 -2.48 7.04
CA SER A 83 18.90 -1.58 8.21
C SER A 83 19.94 -2.03 9.23
#